data_AF-A0A7S8EKP0-F1
#
_entry.id   AF-A0A7S8EKP0-F1
#
_cell.length_a   1.000
_cell.length_b   1.000
_cell.length_c   1.000
_cell.angle_alpha   90.00
_cell.angle_beta   90.00
_cell.angle_gamma   90.00
#
_symmetry.space_group_name_H-M   'P 1'
#
loop_
_entity.id
_entity.type
_entity.pdbx_description
1 polymer ?
#
loop_
_entity_poly.entity_id
_entity_poly.type
_entity_poly.pdbx_seq_one_letter_code
_entity_poly.pdbx_strand_id
1 'polypeptide(L)'
;MCGRFALTMTPSEIVATFLGIAETGAFPPRYNIAPTQPVLMALAGPPRAPGSNLPDRQGLLVRWGLIPSWTRDVRVLPPLFNARSETAAEKASFRAAMRHRRGLIPASGFYEWKRQAGDPKKSQAYWVRPKNGGLIAFAGLMETYSEPGGSEIDTGAILTTAANPEFAAIHHRMPVIIAPEHFSRWLDCRTQEPRDVADLVQPAESGFFEAIPVSSLVNKVANAGPEIQEKVTHDKDGPPAAPDQLQLF
;
A
#
# COMPACT_ATOMS: atom_id res chain seq x y z
N MET A 1 -1.06 -5.31 10.55
CA MET A 1 -0.38 -4.21 9.84
C MET A 1 -0.59 -4.50 8.37
N CYS A 2 -0.95 -3.50 7.56
CA CYS A 2 -1.25 -3.72 6.14
C CYS A 2 -0.05 -4.33 5.40
N GLY A 3 -0.09 -5.62 5.10
CA GLY A 3 1.01 -6.38 4.49
C GLY A 3 0.65 -6.97 3.13
N ARG A 4 -0.51 -6.61 2.59
CA ARG A 4 -0.92 -7.02 1.25
C ARG A 4 -1.95 -6.07 0.68
N PHE A 5 -1.85 -5.77 -0.60
CA PHE A 5 -2.87 -4.97 -1.29
C PHE A 5 -3.02 -5.36 -2.76
N ALA A 6 -4.00 -4.76 -3.43
CA ALA A 6 -4.22 -4.98 -4.86
C ALA A 6 -4.28 -3.66 -5.61
N LEU A 7 -3.91 -3.70 -6.89
CA LEU A 7 -4.10 -2.63 -7.85
C LEU A 7 -4.62 -3.27 -9.14
N THR A 8 -5.93 -3.25 -9.31
CA THR A 8 -6.65 -3.99 -10.36
C THR A 8 -7.20 -3.10 -11.47
N MET A 9 -7.24 -1.78 -11.26
CA MET A 9 -7.68 -0.83 -12.27
C MET A 9 -6.64 -0.66 -13.38
N THR A 10 -7.09 -0.18 -14.54
CA THR A 10 -6.23 -0.04 -15.71
C THR A 10 -5.21 1.08 -15.51
N PRO A 11 -4.00 0.98 -16.13
CA PRO A 11 -3.00 2.03 -16.03
C PRO A 11 -3.53 3.41 -16.45
N SER A 12 -4.37 3.49 -17.49
CA SER A 12 -4.96 4.75 -17.97
C SER A 12 -5.84 5.42 -16.90
N GLU A 13 -6.70 4.66 -16.22
CA GLU A 13 -7.55 5.19 -15.13
C GLU A 13 -6.72 5.67 -13.93
N ILE A 14 -5.67 4.92 -13.57
CA ILE A 14 -4.79 5.26 -12.45
C ILE A 14 -4.01 6.54 -12.75
N VAL A 15 -3.43 6.62 -13.95
CA VAL A 15 -2.46 7.64 -14.33
C VAL A 15 -3.13 8.96 -14.68
N ALA A 16 -4.09 8.93 -15.60
CA ALA A 16 -4.68 10.15 -16.15
C ALA A 16 -5.75 10.74 -15.22
N THR A 17 -6.58 9.90 -14.60
CA THR A 17 -7.78 10.37 -13.89
C THR A 17 -7.58 10.46 -12.38
N PHE A 18 -6.78 9.57 -11.80
CA PHE A 18 -6.62 9.52 -10.34
C PHE A 18 -5.36 10.24 -9.85
N LEU A 19 -4.18 9.83 -10.30
CA LEU A 19 -2.92 10.39 -9.82
C LEU A 19 -2.50 11.66 -10.55
N GLY A 20 -2.94 11.87 -11.80
CA GLY A 20 -2.54 13.03 -12.60
C GLY A 20 -1.03 13.02 -12.89
N ILE A 21 -0.49 11.86 -13.27
CA ILE A 21 0.92 11.69 -13.68
C ILE A 21 1.02 11.52 -15.20
N ALA A 22 2.22 11.62 -15.76
CA ALA A 22 2.45 11.24 -17.15
C ALA A 22 2.27 9.73 -17.33
N GLU A 23 1.97 9.28 -18.56
CA GLU A 23 1.78 7.87 -18.87
C GLU A 23 2.89 7.00 -18.27
N THR A 24 2.49 5.95 -17.57
CA THR A 24 3.39 4.88 -17.15
C THR A 24 3.40 3.80 -18.23
N GLY A 25 4.47 3.00 -18.30
CA GLY A 25 4.43 1.77 -19.10
C GLY A 25 3.23 0.88 -18.72
N ALA A 26 2.73 0.08 -19.66
CA ALA A 26 1.63 -0.84 -19.39
C ALA A 26 2.04 -1.89 -18.35
N PHE A 27 1.22 -2.08 -17.32
CA PHE A 27 1.37 -3.16 -16.34
C PHE A 27 0.04 -3.87 -16.12
N PRO A 28 0.05 -5.20 -15.90
CA PRO A 28 -1.18 -5.95 -15.70
C PRO A 28 -1.81 -5.63 -14.34
N PRO A 29 -3.12 -5.90 -14.17
CA PRO A 29 -3.76 -5.94 -12.86
C PRO A 29 -2.99 -6.84 -11.89
N ARG A 30 -2.80 -6.39 -10.66
CA ARG A 30 -2.10 -7.13 -9.61
C ARG A 30 -3.00 -7.32 -8.41
N TYR A 31 -3.45 -8.55 -8.22
CA TYR A 31 -4.38 -8.90 -7.14
C TYR A 31 -3.68 -9.11 -5.79
N ASN A 32 -2.39 -9.47 -5.79
CA ASN A 32 -1.68 -9.89 -4.57
C ASN A 32 -0.30 -9.23 -4.41
N ILE A 33 -0.27 -7.92 -4.19
CA ILE A 33 0.97 -7.14 -4.03
C ILE A 33 1.51 -7.29 -2.62
N ALA A 34 2.72 -7.87 -2.49
CA ALA A 34 3.39 -8.15 -1.21
C ALA A 34 4.59 -7.23 -0.98
N PRO A 35 5.07 -7.10 0.28
CA PRO A 35 6.30 -6.40 0.58
C PRO A 35 7.46 -6.92 -0.28
N THR A 36 8.42 -6.04 -0.48
CA THR A 36 9.61 -6.15 -1.33
C THR A 36 9.37 -6.10 -2.83
N GLN A 37 8.13 -6.19 -3.27
CA GLN A 37 7.78 -6.02 -4.68
C GLN A 37 7.80 -4.53 -5.08
N PRO A 38 8.08 -4.20 -6.35
CA PRO A 38 7.93 -2.84 -6.85
C PRO A 38 6.44 -2.44 -6.85
N VAL A 39 6.15 -1.19 -6.50
CA VAL A 39 4.81 -0.60 -6.51
C VAL A 39 4.86 0.77 -7.17
N LEU A 40 3.78 1.13 -7.87
CA LEU A 40 3.65 2.48 -8.41
C LEU A 40 3.50 3.47 -7.24
N MET A 41 4.24 4.57 -7.30
CA MET A 41 4.15 5.65 -6.34
C MET A 41 4.20 6.98 -7.08
N ALA A 42 3.24 7.86 -6.81
CA ALA A 42 3.28 9.24 -7.28
C ALA A 42 3.96 10.15 -6.25
N LEU A 43 4.85 11.01 -6.70
CA LEU A 43 5.47 12.07 -5.92
C LEU A 43 5.20 13.43 -6.56
N ALA A 44 5.50 14.52 -5.84
CA ALA A 44 5.58 15.83 -6.46
C ALA A 44 6.55 15.79 -7.65
N GLY A 45 6.14 16.36 -8.78
CA GLY A 45 6.95 16.48 -9.97
C GLY A 45 8.05 17.53 -9.81
N PRO A 46 9.04 17.55 -10.71
CA PRO A 46 10.07 18.58 -10.71
C PRO A 46 9.45 19.97 -10.93
N PRO A 47 10.14 21.05 -10.48
CA PRO A 47 9.72 22.42 -10.78
C PRO A 47 9.48 22.62 -12.27
N ARG A 48 8.33 23.19 -12.61
CA ARG A 48 7.92 23.44 -14.00
C ARG A 48 8.28 24.87 -14.39
N ALA A 49 8.71 25.05 -15.64
CA ALA A 49 8.84 26.38 -16.23
C ALA A 49 7.44 27.02 -16.41
N PRO A 50 7.32 28.36 -16.34
CA PRO A 50 6.08 29.07 -16.66
C PRO A 50 5.57 28.66 -18.05
N GLY A 51 4.28 28.30 -18.15
CA GLY A 51 3.66 27.85 -19.41
C GLY A 51 3.82 26.36 -19.75
N SER A 52 4.49 25.57 -18.89
CA SER A 52 4.61 24.12 -19.09
C SER A 52 3.27 23.40 -18.89
N ASN A 53 2.98 22.45 -19.79
CA ASN A 53 1.86 21.53 -19.71
C ASN A 53 2.22 20.17 -19.05
N LEU A 54 3.44 20.03 -18.51
CA LEU A 54 3.84 18.81 -17.81
C LEU A 54 3.00 18.62 -16.55
N PRO A 55 2.68 17.36 -16.17
CA PRO A 55 2.02 17.07 -14.91
C PRO A 55 2.80 17.62 -13.71
N ASP A 56 2.08 18.00 -12.66
CA ASP A 56 2.65 18.49 -11.39
C ASP A 56 3.13 17.34 -10.48
N ARG A 57 2.97 16.09 -10.94
CA ARG A 57 3.32 14.86 -10.24
C ARG A 57 4.08 13.92 -11.18
N GLN A 58 4.94 13.09 -10.60
CA GLN A 58 5.67 12.06 -11.33
C GLN A 58 5.40 10.68 -10.72
N GLY A 59 5.22 9.68 -11.57
CA GLY A 59 5.11 8.28 -11.15
C GLY A 59 6.46 7.58 -11.20
N LEU A 60 6.79 6.80 -10.17
CA LEU A 60 7.98 5.96 -10.09
C LEU A 60 7.59 4.55 -9.64
N LEU A 61 8.41 3.56 -9.99
CA LEU A 61 8.35 2.23 -9.39
C LEU A 61 9.26 2.18 -8.18
N VAL A 62 8.66 1.96 -7.01
CA VAL A 62 9.34 1.99 -5.72
C VAL A 62 9.26 0.61 -5.09
N ARG A 63 10.37 0.10 -4.56
CA ARG A 63 10.39 -1.15 -3.80
C ARG A 63 9.62 -0.97 -2.49
N TRP A 64 8.53 -1.71 -2.27
CA TRP A 64 7.75 -1.62 -1.03
C TRP A 64 8.49 -2.28 0.14
N GLY A 65 9.12 -1.48 0.98
CA GLY A 65 10.01 -1.90 2.07
C GLY A 65 11.20 -0.96 2.06
N LEU A 66 11.05 0.12 2.82
CA LEU A 66 11.99 1.22 2.90
C LEU A 66 13.34 0.75 3.46
N ILE A 67 14.41 1.20 2.83
CA ILE A 67 15.77 0.99 3.30
C ILE A 67 16.28 2.36 3.76
N PRO A 68 16.54 2.56 5.05
CA PRO A 68 17.08 3.82 5.53
C PRO A 68 18.44 4.10 4.87
N SER A 69 18.69 5.35 4.50
CA SER A 69 19.92 5.74 3.78
C SER A 69 21.23 5.44 4.53
N TRP A 70 21.19 5.32 5.86
CA TRP A 70 22.33 4.98 6.71
C TRP A 70 22.60 3.47 6.84
N THR A 71 21.79 2.63 6.19
CA THR A 71 21.92 1.18 6.24
C THR A 71 23.22 0.74 5.57
N ARG A 72 24.05 -0.03 6.26
CA ARG A 72 25.29 -0.60 5.67
C ARG A 72 25.08 -2.00 5.09
N ASP A 73 24.25 -2.80 5.75
CA ASP A 73 23.87 -4.13 5.30
C ASP A 73 22.35 -4.26 5.37
N VAL A 74 21.73 -4.45 4.21
CA VAL A 74 20.27 -4.53 4.08
C VAL A 74 19.70 -5.84 4.62
N ARG A 75 20.54 -6.88 4.79
CA ARG A 75 20.12 -8.23 5.21
C ARG A 75 19.82 -8.32 6.71
N VAL A 76 20.39 -7.42 7.50
CA VAL A 76 20.23 -7.40 8.96
C VAL A 76 19.00 -6.60 9.41
N LEU A 77 18.36 -5.83 8.51
CA LEU A 77 17.16 -5.09 8.84
C LEU A 77 15.91 -5.84 8.37
N PRO A 78 14.88 -6.01 9.22
CA PRO A 78 13.58 -6.45 8.73
C PRO A 78 13.03 -5.41 7.75
N PRO A 79 12.28 -5.83 6.71
CA PRO A 79 11.77 -4.91 5.71
C PRO A 79 10.83 -3.87 6.36
N LEU A 80 11.18 -2.58 6.23
CA LEU A 80 10.39 -1.48 6.77
C LEU A 80 9.31 -1.06 5.77
N PHE A 81 8.30 -1.92 5.57
CA PHE A 81 7.23 -1.68 4.61
C PHE A 81 6.07 -0.83 5.16
N ASN A 82 5.96 -0.68 6.48
CA ASN A 82 5.01 0.21 7.13
C ASN A 82 5.71 1.17 8.10
N ALA A 83 5.20 2.40 8.17
CA ALA A 83 5.59 3.40 9.15
C ALA A 83 4.37 3.83 9.97
N ARG A 84 4.53 3.97 11.29
CA ARG A 84 3.46 4.47 12.16
C ARG A 84 3.42 5.99 12.08
N SER A 85 2.32 6.54 11.59
CA SER A 85 2.10 7.98 11.43
C SER A 85 2.45 8.79 12.67
N GLU A 86 2.09 8.27 13.85
CA GLU A 86 2.30 8.92 15.14
C GLU A 86 3.78 9.18 15.47
N THR A 87 4.69 8.41 14.88
CA THR A 87 6.14 8.49 15.19
C THR A 87 7.02 8.62 13.94
N ALA A 88 6.43 8.64 12.75
CA ALA A 88 7.17 8.64 11.49
C ALA A 88 8.05 9.90 11.34
N ALA A 89 7.58 11.05 11.83
CA ALA A 89 8.34 12.31 11.79
C ALA A 89 9.55 12.33 12.74
N GLU A 90 9.62 11.42 13.72
CA GLU A 90 10.66 11.40 14.76
C GLU A 90 11.69 10.30 14.52
N LYS A 91 11.24 9.13 14.05
CA LYS A 91 12.10 7.95 13.88
C LYS A 91 13.15 8.16 12.80
N ALA A 92 14.40 7.82 13.11
CA ALA A 92 15.54 7.96 12.21
C ALA A 92 15.34 7.28 10.84
N SER A 93 14.61 6.17 10.79
CA SER A 93 14.30 5.46 9.53
C SER A 93 13.35 6.21 8.60
N PHE A 94 12.52 7.12 9.11
CA PHE A 94 11.40 7.72 8.36
C PHE A 94 11.36 9.25 8.38
N ARG A 95 12.01 9.90 9.35
CA ARG A 95 11.91 11.35 9.57
C ARG A 95 12.29 12.19 8.35
N ALA A 96 13.33 11.76 7.62
CA ALA A 96 13.79 12.44 6.41
C ALA A 96 12.76 12.30 5.28
N ALA A 97 12.29 11.07 5.03
CA ALA A 97 11.23 10.80 4.06
C ALA A 97 9.92 11.55 4.37
N MET A 98 9.48 11.57 5.63
CA MET A 98 8.29 12.29 6.06
C MET A 98 8.40 13.80 5.78
N ARG A 99 9.60 14.36 5.89
CA ARG A 99 9.86 15.77 5.63
C ARG A 99 10.00 16.10 4.14
N HIS A 100 10.60 15.21 3.34
CA HIS A 100 11.11 15.57 2.01
C HIS A 100 10.59 14.72 0.86
N ARG A 101 10.05 13.53 1.13
CA ARG A 101 9.72 12.51 0.12
C ARG A 101 8.42 11.78 0.45
N ARG A 102 7.35 12.56 0.60
CA ARG A 102 5.99 12.04 0.71
C ARG A 102 5.48 11.64 -0.68
N GLY A 103 4.75 10.53 -0.74
CA GLY A 103 4.21 9.98 -1.97
C GLY A 103 2.81 9.40 -1.78
N LEU A 104 2.17 9.06 -2.88
CA LEU A 104 0.85 8.43 -2.94
C LEU A 104 1.00 7.07 -3.62
N ILE A 105 0.52 6.01 -2.98
CA ILE A 105 0.52 4.65 -3.56
C ILE A 105 -0.93 4.30 -3.89
N PRO A 106 -1.32 4.19 -5.17
CA PRO A 106 -2.67 3.83 -5.54
C PRO A 106 -2.95 2.36 -5.21
N ALA A 107 -4.17 2.07 -4.79
CA ALA A 107 -4.66 0.72 -4.57
C ALA A 107 -6.17 0.62 -4.84
N SER A 108 -6.61 -0.55 -5.27
CA SER A 108 -8.04 -0.90 -5.32
C SER A 108 -8.60 -1.26 -3.92
N GLY A 109 -7.71 -1.51 -2.96
CA GLY A 109 -8.02 -2.01 -1.63
C GLY A 109 -6.83 -2.78 -1.06
N PHE A 110 -6.98 -3.28 0.16
CA PHE A 110 -5.94 -4.03 0.88
C PHE A 110 -6.51 -5.27 1.58
N TYR A 111 -5.63 -6.14 2.04
CA TYR A 111 -6.03 -7.31 2.81
C TYR A 111 -5.64 -7.16 4.28
N GLU A 112 -6.51 -7.63 5.17
CA GLU A 112 -6.14 -7.87 6.55
C GLU A 112 -6.68 -9.17 7.12
N TRP A 113 -5.99 -9.68 8.13
CA TRP A 113 -6.28 -10.95 8.78
C TRP A 113 -6.87 -10.74 10.18
N LYS A 114 -8.11 -11.16 10.37
CA LYS A 114 -8.73 -11.24 11.70
C LYS A 114 -8.34 -12.56 12.35
N ARG A 115 -7.63 -12.50 13.48
CA ARG A 115 -7.35 -13.69 14.30
C ARG A 115 -8.66 -14.25 14.86
N GLN A 116 -8.82 -15.57 14.79
CA GLN A 116 -9.98 -16.23 15.39
C GLN A 116 -9.80 -16.38 16.90
N ALA A 117 -10.89 -16.27 17.65
CA ALA A 117 -10.86 -16.49 19.09
C ALA A 117 -10.52 -17.95 19.40
N GLY A 118 -9.61 -18.18 20.35
CA GLY A 118 -9.22 -19.51 20.82
C GLY A 118 -8.11 -20.21 20.04
N ASP A 119 -7.72 -19.74 18.84
CA ASP A 119 -6.56 -20.25 18.11
C ASP A 119 -5.81 -19.13 17.36
N PRO A 120 -4.66 -18.65 17.89
CA PRO A 120 -3.89 -17.59 17.25
C PRO A 120 -3.26 -18.01 15.92
N LYS A 121 -3.24 -19.31 15.57
CA LYS A 121 -2.77 -19.81 14.28
C LYS A 121 -3.85 -19.74 13.20
N LYS A 122 -5.12 -19.62 13.57
CA LYS A 122 -6.23 -19.48 12.61
C LYS A 122 -6.60 -18.02 12.43
N SER A 123 -6.68 -17.60 11.17
CA SER A 123 -7.05 -16.24 10.80
C SER A 123 -7.92 -16.23 9.56
N GLN A 124 -8.99 -15.45 9.58
CA GLN A 124 -9.81 -15.16 8.41
C GLN A 124 -9.20 -13.97 7.66
N ALA A 125 -8.92 -14.15 6.36
CA ALA A 125 -8.53 -13.06 5.49
C ALA A 125 -9.76 -12.24 5.07
N TYR A 126 -9.60 -10.92 5.01
CA TYR A 126 -10.59 -9.98 4.51
C TYR A 126 -9.99 -9.16 3.37
N TRP A 127 -10.72 -9.05 2.26
CA TRP A 127 -10.50 -8.05 1.23
C TRP A 127 -11.23 -6.77 1.62
N VAL A 128 -10.46 -5.71 1.87
CA VAL A 128 -10.94 -4.42 2.36
C VAL A 128 -10.85 -3.41 1.22
N ARG A 129 -11.99 -2.88 0.80
CA ARG A 129 -12.06 -1.96 -0.35
C ARG A 129 -13.04 -0.81 -0.12
N PRO A 130 -12.91 0.31 -0.83
CA PRO A 130 -13.88 1.40 -0.73
C PRO A 130 -15.29 0.90 -1.05
N LYS A 131 -16.26 1.23 -0.20
CA LYS A 131 -17.65 0.74 -0.33
C LYS A 131 -18.31 1.15 -1.65
N ASN A 132 -17.94 2.32 -2.15
CA ASN A 132 -18.45 2.88 -3.42
C ASN A 132 -17.59 2.50 -4.63
N GLY A 133 -16.60 1.62 -4.47
CA GLY A 133 -15.61 1.29 -5.50
C GLY A 133 -14.58 2.40 -5.74
N GLY A 134 -13.82 2.26 -6.82
CA GLY A 134 -12.75 3.20 -7.20
C GLY A 134 -11.40 2.94 -6.51
N LEU A 135 -10.47 3.88 -6.69
CA LEU A 135 -9.14 3.84 -6.11
C LEU A 135 -9.05 4.60 -4.80
N ILE A 136 -8.16 4.13 -3.95
CA ILE A 136 -7.61 4.85 -2.81
C ILE A 136 -6.14 5.14 -3.06
N ALA A 137 -5.62 6.16 -2.37
CA ALA A 137 -4.20 6.44 -2.33
C ALA A 137 -3.70 6.32 -0.89
N PHE A 138 -2.81 5.35 -0.65
CA PHE A 138 -2.10 5.28 0.62
C PHE A 138 -1.13 6.44 0.74
N ALA A 139 -1.08 7.05 1.93
CA ALA A 139 0.00 7.95 2.29
C ALA A 139 1.30 7.14 2.38
N GLY A 140 2.26 7.44 1.52
CA GLY A 140 3.53 6.74 1.45
C GLY A 140 4.72 7.64 1.72
N LEU A 141 5.83 7.02 2.10
CA LEU A 141 7.14 7.63 2.27
C LEU A 141 8.15 6.96 1.35
N MET A 142 9.08 7.72 0.80
CA MET A 142 10.09 7.23 -0.13
C MET A 142 11.50 7.64 0.30
N GLU A 143 12.47 6.76 0.08
CA GLU A 143 13.91 6.99 0.21
C GLU A 143 14.63 6.35 -0.97
N THR A 144 15.59 7.06 -1.53
CA THR A 144 16.58 6.49 -2.44
C THR A 144 17.74 5.96 -1.60
N TYR A 145 17.97 4.67 -1.69
CA TYR A 145 19.08 4.01 -1.02
C TYR A 145 20.22 3.79 -2.01
N SER A 146 21.38 4.36 -1.71
CA SER A 146 22.60 4.15 -2.49
C SER A 146 23.42 3.02 -1.85
N GLU A 147 23.60 1.93 -2.58
CA GLU A 147 24.44 0.81 -2.15
C GLU A 147 25.93 1.17 -2.18
N PRO A 148 26.77 0.53 -1.34
CA PRO A 148 28.23 0.73 -1.38
C PRO A 148 28.86 0.49 -2.76
N GLY A 149 28.23 -0.32 -3.61
CA GLY A 149 28.66 -0.59 -4.99
C GLY A 149 28.27 0.49 -6.01
N GLY A 150 27.59 1.56 -5.60
CA GLY A 150 27.20 2.69 -6.46
C GLY A 150 25.83 2.55 -7.13
N SER A 151 25.14 1.43 -6.98
CA SER A 151 23.75 1.26 -7.44
C SER A 151 22.79 2.01 -6.52
N GLU A 152 21.70 2.55 -7.07
CA GLU A 152 20.64 3.19 -6.31
C GLU A 152 19.32 2.44 -6.46
N ILE A 153 18.53 2.41 -5.37
CA ILE A 153 17.23 1.78 -5.34
C ILE A 153 16.25 2.70 -4.64
N ASP A 154 15.17 3.05 -5.32
CA ASP A 154 14.03 3.73 -4.69
C ASP A 154 13.22 2.74 -3.86
N THR A 155 13.05 3.07 -2.59
CA THR A 155 12.38 2.23 -1.60
C THR A 155 11.32 3.04 -0.85
N GLY A 156 10.25 2.39 -0.38
CA GLY A 156 9.15 3.11 0.24
C GLY A 156 8.36 2.34 1.27
N ALA A 157 7.63 3.07 2.10
CA ALA A 157 6.79 2.52 3.16
C ALA A 157 5.39 3.14 3.09
N ILE A 158 4.38 2.37 3.52
CA ILE A 158 3.01 2.88 3.70
C ILE A 158 2.86 3.40 5.12
N LEU A 159 2.28 4.58 5.28
CA LEU A 159 1.89 5.09 6.59
C LEU A 159 0.65 4.35 7.10
N THR A 160 0.68 4.03 8.37
CA THR A 160 -0.43 3.42 9.10
C THR A 160 -0.82 4.30 10.27
N THR A 161 -2.07 4.21 10.68
CA THR A 161 -2.62 4.88 11.86
C THR A 161 -3.42 3.89 12.70
N ALA A 162 -3.91 4.30 13.87
CA ALA A 162 -4.86 3.52 14.65
C ALA A 162 -6.09 3.19 13.79
N ALA A 163 -6.66 2.00 13.96
CA ALA A 163 -7.90 1.67 13.27
C ALA A 163 -9.07 2.49 13.83
N ASN A 164 -10.02 2.86 12.98
CA ASN A 164 -11.32 3.35 13.43
C ASN A 164 -12.08 2.23 14.20
N PRO A 165 -13.12 2.55 15.00
CA PRO A 165 -13.81 1.56 15.83
C PRO A 165 -14.39 0.37 15.04
N GLU A 166 -14.86 0.60 13.82
CA GLU A 166 -15.41 -0.43 12.93
C GLU A 166 -14.32 -1.42 12.48
N PHE A 167 -13.17 -0.91 12.05
CA PHE A 167 -12.07 -1.70 11.54
C PHE A 167 -11.25 -2.38 12.66
N ALA A 168 -11.31 -1.84 13.89
CA ALA A 168 -10.62 -2.38 15.06
C ALA A 168 -11.03 -3.84 15.36
N ALA A 169 -12.23 -4.27 14.95
CA ALA A 169 -12.69 -5.66 15.06
C ALA A 169 -11.92 -6.64 14.16
N ILE A 170 -11.24 -6.15 13.11
CA ILE A 170 -10.38 -6.94 12.21
C ILE A 170 -8.93 -6.78 12.63
N HIS A 171 -8.46 -5.53 12.74
CA HIS A 171 -7.08 -5.22 13.10
C HIS A 171 -6.98 -3.83 13.75
N HIS A 172 -6.11 -3.66 14.75
CA HIS A 172 -5.91 -2.41 15.52
C HIS A 172 -5.21 -1.27 14.75
N ARG A 173 -4.84 -1.48 13.49
CA ARG A 173 -4.18 -0.52 12.59
C ARG A 173 -4.80 -0.61 11.22
N MET A 174 -4.82 0.52 10.53
CA MET A 174 -5.21 0.62 9.13
C MET A 174 -4.20 1.52 8.37
N PRO A 175 -4.10 1.40 7.04
CA PRO A 175 -3.32 2.35 6.25
C PRO A 175 -3.96 3.74 6.30
N VAL A 176 -3.12 4.77 6.18
CA VAL A 176 -3.58 6.15 6.03
C VAL A 176 -3.97 6.38 4.58
N ILE A 177 -5.16 6.93 4.36
CA ILE A 177 -5.69 7.24 3.03
C ILE A 177 -5.68 8.76 2.87
N ILE A 178 -5.08 9.25 1.78
CA ILE A 178 -5.19 10.66 1.41
C ILE A 178 -6.34 10.79 0.42
N ALA A 179 -7.23 11.75 0.66
CA ALA A 179 -8.32 12.06 -0.27
C ALA A 179 -7.77 12.82 -1.50
N PRO A 180 -8.34 12.66 -2.71
CA PRO A 180 -7.85 13.29 -3.93
C PRO A 180 -7.65 14.81 -3.85
N GLU A 181 -8.56 15.50 -3.17
CA GLU A 181 -8.52 16.95 -2.91
C GLU A 181 -7.32 17.40 -2.08
N HIS A 182 -6.66 16.47 -1.38
CA HIS A 182 -5.50 16.73 -0.53
C HIS A 182 -4.18 16.23 -1.12
N PHE A 183 -4.19 15.63 -2.32
CA PHE A 183 -2.97 15.11 -2.96
C PHE A 183 -1.88 16.16 -3.09
N SER A 184 -2.20 17.34 -3.61
CA SER A 184 -1.17 18.39 -3.82
C SER A 184 -0.60 18.89 -2.49
N ARG A 185 -1.44 19.05 -1.45
CA ARG A 185 -0.98 19.45 -0.10
C ARG A 185 -0.12 18.37 0.55
N TRP A 186 -0.51 17.11 0.44
CA TRP A 186 0.27 15.98 0.94
C TRP A 186 1.64 15.89 0.25
N LEU A 187 1.69 16.03 -1.07
CA LEU A 187 2.92 15.90 -1.85
C LEU A 187 3.86 17.11 -1.72
N ASP A 188 3.37 18.29 -1.34
CA ASP A 188 4.19 19.49 -1.20
C ASP A 188 5.12 19.45 0.02
N CYS A 189 6.28 18.83 -0.16
CA CYS A 189 7.33 18.78 0.87
C CYS A 189 8.21 20.06 0.91
N ARG A 190 7.94 21.06 0.07
CA ARG A 190 8.71 22.30 0.00
C ARG A 190 8.13 23.36 0.93
N THR A 191 6.80 23.47 0.95
CA THR A 191 6.10 24.47 1.77
C THR A 191 5.38 23.87 2.97
N GLN A 192 5.09 22.56 2.96
CA GLN A 192 4.39 21.89 4.06
C GLN A 192 5.35 20.98 4.84
N GLU A 193 5.55 21.31 6.12
CA GLU A 193 6.25 20.46 7.06
C GLU A 193 5.33 19.32 7.57
N PRO A 194 5.87 18.26 8.18
CA PRO A 194 5.04 17.14 8.69
C PRO A 194 3.89 17.56 9.61
N ARG A 195 4.10 18.62 10.41
CA ARG A 195 3.06 19.18 11.30
C ARG A 195 1.90 19.82 10.53
N ASP A 196 2.16 20.39 9.36
CA ASP A 196 1.19 21.13 8.55
C ASP A 196 0.28 20.19 7.77
N VAL A 197 0.56 18.88 7.77
CA VAL A 197 -0.25 17.85 7.11
C VAL A 197 -0.73 16.78 8.09
N ALA A 198 -0.56 16.97 9.39
CA ALA A 198 -0.91 15.98 10.41
C ALA A 198 -2.43 15.66 10.45
N ASP A 199 -3.27 16.63 10.08
CA ASP A 199 -4.71 16.48 9.90
C ASP A 199 -5.08 15.55 8.74
N LEU A 200 -4.19 15.33 7.76
CA LEU A 200 -4.39 14.39 6.67
C LEU A 200 -4.07 12.94 7.05
N VAL A 201 -3.38 12.75 8.18
CA VAL A 201 -2.83 11.44 8.60
C VAL A 201 -3.72 10.78 9.65
N GLN A 202 -5.01 10.74 9.36
CA GLN A 202 -6.07 10.25 10.25
C GLN A 202 -6.61 8.89 9.78
N PRO A 203 -7.24 8.10 10.67
CA PRO A 203 -8.00 6.93 10.24
C PRO A 203 -9.07 7.33 9.22
N ALA A 204 -9.32 6.48 8.23
CA ALA A 204 -10.45 6.71 7.33
C ALA A 204 -11.77 6.71 8.10
N GLU A 205 -12.74 7.49 7.62
CA GLU A 205 -14.06 7.60 8.22
C GLU A 205 -14.74 6.24 8.34
N SER A 206 -15.55 6.07 9.39
CA SER A 206 -16.38 4.87 9.53
C SER A 206 -17.36 4.76 8.36
N GLY A 207 -17.54 3.54 7.85
CA GLY A 207 -18.37 3.26 6.67
C GLY A 207 -17.68 3.53 5.32
N PHE A 208 -16.47 4.08 5.30
CA PHE A 208 -15.72 4.28 4.06
C PHE A 208 -15.33 2.96 3.38
N PHE A 209 -14.92 1.98 4.19
CA PHE A 209 -14.52 0.66 3.73
C PHE A 209 -15.62 -0.38 3.94
N GLU A 210 -15.70 -1.35 3.03
CA GLU A 210 -16.31 -2.65 3.31
C GLU A 210 -15.22 -3.72 3.44
N ALA A 211 -15.47 -4.72 4.27
CA ALA A 211 -14.57 -5.85 4.49
C ALA A 211 -15.26 -7.16 4.08
N ILE A 212 -14.76 -7.79 3.02
CA ILE A 212 -15.31 -9.00 2.42
C ILE A 212 -14.44 -10.20 2.86
N PRO A 213 -14.98 -11.22 3.53
CA PRO A 213 -14.21 -12.42 3.86
C PRO A 213 -13.82 -13.16 2.57
N VAL A 214 -12.53 -13.51 2.45
CA VAL A 214 -11.96 -14.21 1.28
C VAL A 214 -11.19 -15.45 1.72
N SER A 215 -10.94 -16.35 0.76
CA SER A 215 -10.19 -17.58 1.01
C SER A 215 -8.76 -17.32 1.48
N SER A 216 -8.21 -18.28 2.23
CA SER A 216 -6.79 -18.37 2.58
C SER A 216 -5.82 -18.39 1.39
N LEU A 217 -6.31 -18.55 0.14
CA LEU A 217 -5.49 -18.48 -1.08
C LEU A 217 -4.61 -17.23 -1.14
N VAL A 218 -5.08 -16.09 -0.62
CA VAL A 218 -4.30 -14.84 -0.59
C VAL A 218 -3.00 -14.96 0.23
N ASN A 219 -2.91 -15.89 1.19
CA ASN A 219 -1.74 -16.06 2.06
C ASN A 219 -0.47 -16.34 1.25
N LYS A 220 -0.59 -17.16 0.19
CA LYS A 220 0.51 -17.50 -0.71
C LYS A 220 0.67 -16.41 -1.76
N VAL A 221 1.79 -15.69 -1.73
CA VAL A 221 2.09 -14.58 -2.65
C VAL A 221 2.06 -15.00 -4.13
N ALA A 222 2.37 -16.27 -4.42
CA ALA A 222 2.32 -16.79 -5.78
C ALA A 222 0.89 -16.89 -6.36
N ASN A 223 -0.14 -16.85 -5.52
CA ASN A 223 -1.53 -16.81 -5.97
C ASN A 223 -1.87 -15.35 -6.30
N ALA A 224 -1.94 -15.02 -7.59
CA ALA A 224 -2.04 -13.64 -8.06
C ALA A 224 -3.23 -13.40 -9.00
N GLY A 225 -4.14 -14.36 -9.14
CA GLY A 225 -5.34 -14.23 -9.96
C GLY A 225 -6.53 -13.61 -9.21
N PRO A 226 -7.61 -13.28 -9.94
CA PRO A 226 -8.81 -12.65 -9.37
C PRO A 226 -9.54 -13.53 -8.35
N GLU A 227 -9.38 -14.85 -8.42
CA GLU A 227 -10.02 -15.84 -7.54
C GLU A 227 -9.71 -15.61 -6.05
N ILE A 228 -8.60 -14.95 -5.72
CA ILE A 228 -8.24 -14.64 -4.32
C ILE A 228 -9.14 -13.57 -3.69
N GLN A 229 -9.94 -12.87 -4.49
CA GLN A 229 -10.91 -11.86 -4.02
C GLN A 229 -12.34 -12.42 -3.97
N GLU A 230 -12.55 -13.69 -4.31
CA GLU A 230 -13.86 -14.31 -4.23
C GLU A 230 -14.33 -14.40 -2.78
N LYS A 231 -15.57 -13.98 -2.56
CA LYS A 231 -16.19 -13.98 -1.24
C LYS A 231 -16.43 -15.41 -0.77
N VAL A 232 -16.02 -15.72 0.45
CA VAL A 232 -16.30 -16.99 1.11
C VAL A 232 -17.27 -16.80 2.27
N THR A 233 -18.11 -17.79 2.53
CA THR A 233 -18.82 -17.89 3.81
C THR A 233 -17.83 -18.45 4.82
N HIS A 234 -17.34 -17.63 5.77
CA HIS A 234 -16.42 -17.94 6.88
C HIS A 234 -15.70 -19.30 6.80
N ASP A 235 -14.37 -19.32 6.58
CA ASP A 235 -13.52 -20.53 6.45
C ASP A 235 -13.92 -21.65 7.43
N LYS A 236 -14.91 -22.46 7.05
CA LYS A 236 -15.14 -23.83 7.51
C LYS A 236 -14.60 -24.83 6.50
N ASP A 237 -14.44 -24.40 5.25
CA ASP A 237 -13.99 -25.26 4.18
C ASP A 237 -12.56 -24.89 3.85
N GLY A 238 -11.63 -25.76 4.30
CA GLY A 238 -10.32 -25.84 3.69
C GLY A 238 -10.44 -26.09 2.18
N PRO A 239 -9.32 -26.07 1.44
CA PRO A 239 -9.36 -26.27 -0.01
C PRO A 239 -10.17 -27.54 -0.32
N PRO A 240 -11.05 -27.51 -1.34
CA PRO A 240 -11.75 -28.72 -1.76
C PRO A 240 -10.71 -29.79 -2.05
N ALA A 241 -10.92 -30.98 -1.47
CA ALA A 241 -10.06 -32.13 -1.69
C ALA A 241 -9.84 -32.28 -3.20
N ALA A 242 -8.57 -32.45 -3.61
CA ALA A 242 -8.26 -32.73 -5.00
C ALA A 242 -9.13 -33.92 -5.46
N PRO A 243 -9.75 -33.85 -6.65
CA PRO A 243 -10.56 -34.95 -7.14
C PRO A 243 -9.69 -36.20 -7.16
N ASP A 244 -10.20 -37.25 -6.51
CA ASP A 244 -9.60 -38.58 -6.48
C ASP A 244 -9.24 -38.94 -7.92
N GLN A 245 -7.94 -39.01 -8.21
CA GLN A 245 -7.48 -39.61 -9.45
C GLN A 245 -7.91 -41.07 -9.40
N LEU A 246 -9.04 -41.35 -10.04
CA LEU A 246 -9.45 -42.67 -10.49
C LEU A 246 -8.22 -43.34 -11.09
N GLN A 247 -7.70 -44.34 -10.37
CA GLN A 247 -6.83 -45.36 -10.94
C GLN A 247 -7.62 -46.05 -12.03
N LEU A 248 -7.34 -45.66 -13.27
CA LEU A 248 -7.64 -46.44 -14.46
C LEU A 248 -6.30 -46.70 -15.15
N PHE A 249 -5.93 -47.98 -15.07
CA PHE A 249 -4.79 -48.69 -15.67
C PHE A 249 -3.47 -48.64 -14.89
#